data_AF-A0A3N5HM66-F1
#
_entry.id   AF-A0A3N5HM66-F1
#
_cell.length_a   1.000
_cell.length_b   1.000
_cell.length_c   1.000
_cell.angle_alpha   90.00
_cell.angle_beta   90.00
_cell.angle_gamma   90.00
#
_symmetry.space_group_name_H-M   'P 1'
#
loop_
_entity.id
_entity.type
_entity.pdbx_description
1 polymer ?
#
loop_
_entity_poly.entity_id
_entity_poly.type
_entity_poly.pdbx_seq_one_letter_code
_entity_poly.pdbx_strand_id
1 'polypeptide(L)'
;MNFRTLALASALVLPAAALADHTYQVTGPVVSSTPESITVKKGSENWEIARGDDKTDVQPGDKVTVTYTMTAKKVEVKAASSGTKKAKK
;
A
#
# COMPACT_ATOMS: atom_id res chain seq x y z
N MET A 1 -13.37 19.10 41.90
CA MET A 1 -14.21 17.93 42.23
C MET A 1 -15.30 17.84 41.15
N ASN A 2 -15.27 17.06 40.06
CA ASN A 2 -14.53 15.87 39.67
C ASN A 2 -14.46 15.78 38.13
N PHE A 3 -13.26 15.65 37.57
CA PHE A 3 -13.04 15.23 36.19
C PHE A 3 -13.26 13.71 36.12
N ARG A 4 -14.45 13.28 35.71
CA ARG A 4 -14.78 11.86 35.54
C ARG A 4 -14.64 11.46 34.07
N THR A 5 -13.41 11.09 33.74
CA THR A 5 -13.07 9.90 32.93
C THR A 5 -14.06 9.49 31.84
N LEU A 6 -13.87 10.01 30.62
CA LEU A 6 -14.40 9.37 29.42
C LEU A 6 -13.33 8.41 28.91
N ALA A 7 -13.51 7.13 29.22
CA ALA A 7 -12.63 6.06 28.78
C ALA A 7 -12.66 5.94 27.25
N LEU A 8 -11.57 6.32 26.59
CA LEU A 8 -11.34 6.07 25.18
C LEU A 8 -11.00 4.58 25.03
N ALA A 9 -12.03 3.75 24.88
CA ALA A 9 -11.87 2.35 24.51
C ALA A 9 -11.44 2.28 23.03
N SER A 10 -10.14 2.43 22.80
CA SER A 10 -9.52 2.13 21.50
C SER A 10 -9.61 0.63 21.27
N ALA A 11 -10.69 0.18 20.64
CA ALA A 11 -10.79 -1.17 20.11
C ALA A 11 -9.68 -1.34 19.07
N LEU A 12 -8.61 -2.03 19.47
CA LEU A 12 -7.54 -2.44 18.58
C LEU A 12 -8.14 -3.48 17.61
N VAL A 13 -8.63 -3.01 16.47
CA VAL A 13 -9.03 -3.86 15.36
C VAL A 13 -7.75 -4.50 14.83
N LEU A 14 -7.47 -5.72 15.29
CA LEU A 14 -6.44 -6.57 14.72
C LEU A 14 -6.81 -6.80 13.24
N PRO A 15 -5.93 -6.50 12.27
CA PRO A 15 -6.18 -6.92 10.90
C PRO A 15 -6.20 -8.45 10.92
N ALA A 16 -7.36 -9.03 10.61
CA ALA A 16 -7.44 -10.44 10.29
C ALA A 16 -6.40 -10.68 9.19
N ALA A 17 -5.38 -11.46 9.49
CA ALA A 17 -4.40 -11.92 8.51
C ALA A 17 -5.14 -12.86 7.55
N ALA A 18 -5.93 -12.27 6.66
CA ALA A 18 -6.44 -12.94 5.50
C ALA A 18 -5.20 -13.48 4.76
N LEU A 19 -5.25 -14.76 4.41
CA LEU A 19 -4.33 -15.42 3.51
C LEU A 19 -4.45 -14.74 2.14
N ALA A 20 -3.87 -13.55 2.03
CA ALA A 20 -4.04 -12.65 0.92
C ALA A 20 -2.78 -12.77 0.08
N ASP A 21 -2.91 -13.50 -1.01
CA ASP A 21 -1.94 -13.59 -2.10
C ASP A 21 -1.52 -12.14 -2.47
N HIS A 22 -0.42 -11.67 -1.89
CA HIS A 22 0.22 -10.37 -2.14
C HIS A 22 -0.71 -9.13 -2.18
N THR A 23 -1.59 -8.98 -1.18
CA THR A 23 -2.43 -7.79 -1.02
C THR A 23 -1.80 -6.78 -0.06
N TYR A 24 -1.78 -5.51 -0.47
CA TYR A 24 -1.22 -4.38 0.26
C TYR A 24 -2.29 -3.31 0.49
N GLN A 25 -2.02 -2.42 1.44
CA GLN A 25 -2.90 -1.30 1.75
C GLN A 25 -2.13 -0.01 1.92
N VAL A 26 -2.74 1.08 1.46
CA VAL A 26 -2.27 2.43 1.73
C VAL A 26 -3.45 3.32 2.11
N THR A 27 -3.29 4.05 3.21
CA THR A 27 -4.31 4.97 3.73
C THR A 27 -3.77 6.39 3.70
N GLY A 28 -4.54 7.32 3.14
CA GLY A 28 -4.15 8.71 3.03
C GLY A 28 -5.21 9.57 2.34
N PRO A 29 -5.05 10.90 2.36
CA PRO A 29 -5.89 11.78 1.56
C PRO A 29 -5.61 11.58 0.06
N VAL A 30 -6.67 11.57 -0.76
CA VAL A 30 -6.57 11.53 -2.21
C VAL A 30 -5.94 12.83 -2.71
N VAL A 31 -4.97 12.73 -3.60
CA VAL A 31 -4.35 13.86 -4.30
C VAL A 31 -5.02 14.05 -5.66
N SER A 32 -5.22 12.94 -6.38
CA SER A 32 -5.89 12.91 -7.68
C SER A 32 -6.50 11.53 -7.92
N SER A 33 -7.53 11.48 -8.76
CA SER A 33 -8.24 10.26 -9.13
C SER A 33 -8.63 10.36 -10.59
N THR A 34 -8.30 9.33 -11.37
CA THR A 34 -8.65 9.18 -12.78
C THR A 34 -9.31 7.81 -12.99
N PRO A 35 -9.85 7.53 -14.18
CA PRO A 35 -10.35 6.19 -14.51
C PRO A 35 -9.27 5.10 -14.45
N GLU A 36 -7.98 5.47 -14.62
CA GLU A 36 -6.85 4.53 -14.74
C GLU A 36 -6.01 4.42 -13.48
N SER A 37 -5.98 5.45 -12.62
CA SER A 37 -5.19 5.44 -11.39
C SER A 37 -5.77 6.34 -10.30
N ILE A 38 -5.42 6.03 -9.06
CA ILE A 38 -5.69 6.86 -7.87
C ILE A 38 -4.37 7.20 -7.19
N THR A 39 -4.17 8.47 -6.86
CA THR A 39 -3.00 8.93 -6.11
C THR A 39 -3.41 9.31 -4.70
N VAL A 40 -2.75 8.73 -3.71
CA VAL A 40 -2.97 9.04 -2.28
C VAL A 40 -1.67 9.50 -1.63
N LYS A 41 -1.76 10.44 -0.68
CA LYS A 41 -0.59 10.91 0.05
C LYS A 41 -0.32 10.04 1.27
N LYS A 42 0.84 9.38 1.32
CA LYS A 42 1.31 8.59 2.45
C LYS A 42 2.54 9.26 3.05
N GLY A 43 2.38 9.88 4.22
CA GLY A 43 3.45 10.69 4.81
C GLY A 43 3.80 11.87 3.91
N SER A 44 5.05 11.93 3.45
CA SER A 44 5.55 12.97 2.54
C SER A 44 5.48 12.58 1.07
N GLU A 45 5.12 11.34 0.76
CA GLU A 45 5.16 10.78 -0.60
C GLU A 45 3.75 10.62 -1.19
N ASN A 46 3.65 10.75 -2.51
CA ASN A 46 2.43 10.45 -3.25
C ASN A 46 2.55 9.04 -3.82
N TRP A 47 1.56 8.21 -3.52
CA TRP A 47 1.46 6.82 -3.97
C TRP A 47 0.41 6.74 -5.06
N GLU A 48 0.85 6.50 -6.29
CA GLU A 48 -0.03 6.26 -7.43
C GLU A 48 -0.28 4.77 -7.60
N ILE A 49 -1.55 4.39 -7.62
CA ILE A 49 -1.99 3.00 -7.73
C ILE A 49 -2.87 2.89 -8.97
N ALA A 50 -2.56 1.93 -9.84
CA ALA A 50 -3.40 1.62 -10.99
C ALA A 50 -4.77 1.12 -10.53
N ARG A 51 -5.82 1.60 -11.20
CA ARG A 51 -7.20 1.27 -10.90
C ARG A 51 -7.60 -0.01 -11.62
N GLY A 52 -8.19 -0.93 -10.86
CA GLY A 52 -8.85 -2.11 -11.42
C GLY A 52 -10.31 -1.81 -11.77
N ASP A 53 -11.18 -2.78 -11.46
CA ASP A 53 -12.61 -2.68 -11.74
C ASP A 53 -13.37 -1.74 -10.79
N ASP A 54 -12.74 -1.30 -9.70
CA ASP A 54 -13.36 -0.40 -8.72
C ASP A 54 -13.64 0.99 -9.31
N LYS A 55 -14.91 1.41 -9.26
CA LYS A 55 -15.42 2.68 -9.79
C LYS A 55 -15.82 3.69 -8.70
N THR A 56 -15.33 3.53 -7.48
CA THR A 56 -15.68 4.42 -6.37
C THR A 56 -15.28 5.86 -6.69
N ASP A 57 -16.24 6.78 -6.69
CA ASP A 57 -15.93 8.20 -6.89
C ASP A 57 -15.26 8.77 -5.62
N VAL A 58 -14.16 9.48 -5.80
CA VAL A 58 -13.37 10.08 -4.71
C VAL A 58 -12.86 11.44 -5.13
N GLN A 59 -12.90 12.38 -4.21
CA GLN A 59 -12.48 13.76 -4.43
C GLN A 59 -11.09 14.01 -3.83
N PRO A 60 -10.32 14.98 -4.36
CA PRO A 60 -9.09 15.41 -3.71
C PRO A 60 -9.35 15.85 -2.26
N GLY A 61 -8.55 15.32 -1.33
CA GLY A 61 -8.68 15.53 0.11
C GLY A 61 -9.38 14.40 0.86
N ASP A 62 -10.16 13.54 0.17
CA ASP A 62 -10.86 12.43 0.82
C ASP A 62 -9.87 11.46 1.44
N LYS A 63 -10.06 11.14 2.72
CA LYS A 63 -9.24 10.14 3.40
C LYS A 63 -9.74 8.74 3.06
N VAL A 64 -8.97 8.01 2.25
CA VAL A 64 -9.33 6.67 1.77
C VAL A 64 -8.29 5.63 2.20
N THR A 65 -8.70 4.37 2.23
CA THR A 65 -7.79 3.22 2.28
C THR A 65 -7.90 2.47 0.97
N VAL A 66 -6.81 2.46 0.21
CA VAL A 66 -6.73 1.73 -1.06
C VAL A 66 -6.11 0.37 -0.78
N THR A 67 -6.86 -0.68 -1.09
CA THR A 67 -6.37 -2.07 -1.11
C THR A 67 -5.94 -2.40 -2.53
N TYR A 68 -4.73 -2.91 -2.71
CA TYR A 68 -4.16 -3.15 -4.04
C TYR A 68 -3.20 -4.34 -4.04
N THR A 69 -2.94 -4.88 -5.23
CA THR A 69 -1.94 -5.93 -5.45
C THR A 69 -0.75 -5.35 -6.22
N MET A 70 0.46 -5.82 -5.90
CA MET A 70 1.66 -5.49 -6.66
C MET A 70 2.14 -6.73 -7.42
N THR A 71 2.16 -6.62 -8.74
CA THR A 71 2.56 -7.73 -9.63
C THR A 71 3.73 -7.33 -10.50
N ALA A 72 4.78 -8.15 -10.54
CA ALA A 72 5.90 -7.97 -11.45
C ALA A 72 5.45 -8.27 -12.90
N LYS A 73 5.56 -7.28 -13.80
CA LYS A 73 5.18 -7.45 -15.22
C LYS A 73 6.22 -8.18 -16.06
N LYS A 74 7.51 -7.98 -15.77
CA LYS A 74 8.63 -8.63 -16.45
C LYS A 74 9.80 -8.72 -15.49
N VAL A 75 10.48 -9.86 -15.46
CA VAL A 75 11.74 -10.03 -14.75
C VAL A 75 12.80 -10.43 -15.76
N GLU A 76 13.83 -9.60 -15.90
CA GLU A 76 14.98 -9.89 -16.76
C GLU A 76 16.21 -10.18 -15.89
N VAL A 77 16.77 -11.37 -16.04
CA VAL A 77 18.04 -11.71 -15.39
C VAL A 77 19.18 -11.29 -16.33
N LYS A 78 19.81 -10.16 -16.02
CA LYS A 78 21.07 -9.81 -16.66
C LYS A 78 22.16 -10.67 -16.00
N ALA A 79 22.73 -11.62 -16.75
CA ALA A 79 23.79 -12.48 -16.26
C ALA A 79 24.85 -11.63 -15.54
N ALA A 80 25.05 -11.87 -14.25
CA ALA A 80 26.20 -11.32 -13.56
C ALA A 80 27.43 -11.86 -14.30
N SER A 81 28.23 -10.97 -14.87
CA SER A 81 29.53 -11.37 -15.43
C SER A 81 30.25 -12.12 -14.33
N SER A 82 30.48 -13.42 -14.54
CA SER A 82 31.07 -14.32 -13.56
C SER A 82 32.54 -13.93 -13.36
N GLY A 83 32.74 -12.90 -12.54
CA GLY A 83 34.01 -12.41 -12.08
C GLY A 83 34.43 -13.13 -10.80
N THR A 84 35.25 -14.17 -10.99
CA THR A 84 36.41 -14.48 -10.14
C THR A 84 36.24 -15.37 -8.88
N LYS A 85 36.75 -16.61 -9.04
CA LYS A 85 37.65 -17.43 -8.18
C LYS A 85 37.15 -18.23 -6.94
N LYS A 86 37.47 -19.54 -7.07
CA LYS A 86 38.13 -20.50 -6.14
C LYS A 86 37.29 -21.22 -5.07
N ALA A 87 37.21 -22.54 -5.21
CA ALA A 87 37.74 -23.48 -4.20
C ALA A 87 38.23 -24.78 -4.86
N LYS A 88 39.41 -25.20 -4.42
CA LYS A 88 40.26 -26.32 -4.82
C LYS A 88 39.67 -27.66 -4.34
N LYS A 89 39.69 -28.70 -5.18
CA LYS A 89 39.84 -30.09 -4.73
C LYS A 89 40.66 -30.86 -5.75
#